data_AF-A0A660UA69-F1
#
_entry.id   AF-A0A660UA69-F1
#
_cell.length_a   1.000
_cell.length_b   1.000
_cell.length_c   1.000
_cell.angle_alpha   90.00
_cell.angle_beta   90.00
_cell.angle_gamma   90.00
#
_symmetry.space_group_name_H-M   'P 1'
#
loop_
_entity.id
_entity.type
_entity.pdbx_description
1 polymer ?
#
loop_
_entity_poly.entity_id
_entity_poly.type
_entity_poly.pdbx_seq_one_letter_code
_entity_poly.pdbx_strand_id
1 'polypeptide(L)' 'MNSGYFKYKKPFILESEAVLDYLEIAYEIYRKLNDEKDNAISICYALTGDAHIAGYHEGAKKKQDGGMI' A
#
# COMPACT_ATOMS: atom_id res chain seq x y z
N MET A 1 -8.45 -4.66 6.85
CA MET A 1 -7.77 -3.50 6.22
C MET A 1 -7.78 -2.36 7.21
N ASN A 2 -6.65 -1.70 7.42
CA ASN A 2 -6.58 -0.49 8.23
C ASN A 2 -6.02 0.64 7.35
N SER A 3 -6.91 1.53 6.92
CA SER A 3 -6.58 2.71 6.13
C SER A 3 -6.36 3.90 7.07
N GLY A 4 -5.35 4.72 6.79
CA GLY A 4 -4.99 5.85 7.65
C GLY A 4 -4.35 6.98 6.87
N TYR A 5 -4.14 8.11 7.56
CA TYR A 5 -3.49 9.29 7.01
C TYR A 5 -2.29 9.66 7.88
N PHE A 6 -1.13 9.80 7.26
CA PHE A 6 0.07 10.36 7.88
C PHE A 6 0.10 11.86 7.58
N LYS A 7 0.12 12.69 8.63
CA LYS A 7 0.15 14.15 8.52
C LYS A 7 1.54 14.68 8.86
N TYR A 8 2.20 15.31 7.90
CA TYR A 8 3.44 16.03 8.09
C TYR A 8 3.15 17.52 8.28
N LYS A 9 3.35 18.01 9.51
CA LYS A 9 2.91 19.35 9.97
C LYS A 9 3.94 20.46 9.78
N LYS A 10 5.04 20.19 9.07
CA LYS A 10 6.11 21.16 8.80
C LYS A 10 6.14 21.42 7.29
N PRO A 11 6.68 22.58 6.86
CA PRO A 11 6.92 22.81 5.44
C PRO A 11 7.74 21.68 4.84
N PHE A 12 7.23 21.07 3.77
CA PHE A 12 7.90 20.02 3.01
C PHE A 12 8.45 20.62 1.72
N ILE A 13 9.78 20.58 1.58
CA ILE A 13 10.49 21.13 0.43
C ILE A 13 10.59 20.05 -0.63
N LEU A 14 10.09 20.34 -1.83
CA LEU A 14 10.17 19.46 -2.99
C LEU A 14 11.54 19.55 -3.66
N GLU A 15 11.88 18.57 -4.50
CA GLU A 15 13.13 18.59 -5.29
C GLU A 15 13.21 19.81 -6.22
N SER A 16 12.06 20.38 -6.61
CA SER A 16 11.95 21.62 -7.37
C SER A 16 12.09 22.89 -6.54
N GLU A 17 12.43 22.78 -5.25
CA GLU A 17 12.49 23.85 -4.24
C GLU A 17 11.15 24.47 -3.86
N ALA A 18 10.04 24.04 -4.49
CA ALA A 18 8.70 24.44 -4.09
C ALA A 18 8.37 23.90 -2.68
N VAL A 19 7.52 24.64 -1.95
CA VAL A 19 7.16 24.32 -0.57
C VAL A 19 5.70 23.89 -0.49
N LEU A 20 5.46 22.74 0.16
CA LEU A 20 4.14 22.33 0.62
C LEU A 20 4.03 22.64 2.11
N ASP A 21 3.21 23.64 2.48
CA ASP A 21 2.97 24.01 3.89
C ASP A 21 2.27 22.90 4.68
N TYR A 22 1.51 22.06 3.98
CA TYR A 22 0.79 20.92 4.54
C TYR A 22 0.96 19.71 3.63
N LEU A 23 1.41 18.59 4.19
CA LEU A 23 1.52 17.32 3.49
C LEU A 23 0.78 16.24 4.26
N GLU A 24 -0.12 15.54 3.57
CA GLU A 24 -0.87 14.41 4.10
C GLU A 24 -0.77 13.24 3.12
N ILE A 25 -0.43 12.06 3.64
CA ILE A 25 -0.24 10.83 2.86
C ILE A 25 -1.25 9.80 3.34
N ALA A 26 -2.16 9.39 2.45
CA ALA A 26 -3.04 8.26 2.69
C ALA A 26 -2.27 6.95 2.52
N TYR A 27 -2.49 6.00 3.41
CA TYR A 27 -1.87 4.68 3.33
C TYR A 27 -2.83 3.59 3.81
N GLU A 28 -2.52 2.35 3.47
CA GLU A 28 -3.26 1.19 3.93
C GLU A 28 -2.31 0.08 4.37
N ILE A 29 -2.61 -0.52 5.52
CA ILE A 29 -1.82 -1.61 6.06
C ILE A 29 -2.60 -2.91 5.98
N TYR A 30 -1.99 -3.87 5.30
CA TYR A 30 -2.45 -5.24 5.19
C TYR A 30 -1.63 -6.10 6.15
N ARG A 31 -2.12 -6.25 7.39
CA ARG A 31 -1.54 -6.99 8.56
C ARG A 31 -0.76 -6.11 9.56
N LYS A 32 -0.21 -6.71 10.61
CA LYS A 32 0.48 -6.03 11.71
C LYS A 32 2.00 -6.22 11.59
N LEU A 33 2.76 -5.20 11.96
CA LEU A 33 4.20 -5.33 12.18
C LEU A 33 4.47 -6.31 13.34
N ASN A 34 5.57 -7.06 13.26
CA ASN A 34 6.08 -7.81 14.41
C ASN A 34 6.76 -6.86 15.41
N ASP A 35 7.12 -7.38 16.59
CA ASP A 35 7.66 -6.55 17.68
C ASP A 35 9.02 -5.91 17.31
N GLU A 36 9.81 -6.58 16.47
CA GLU A 36 11.10 -6.11 15.95
C GLU A 36 10.95 -5.11 14.79
N LYS A 37 9.74 -4.99 14.21
CA LYS A 37 9.36 -4.12 13.08
C LYS A 37 10.19 -4.32 11.80
N ASP A 38 10.72 -5.52 11.58
CA ASP A 38 11.55 -5.85 10.42
C ASP A 38 10.78 -6.47 9.24
N ASN A 39 9.46 -6.69 9.41
CA ASN A 39 8.60 -7.33 8.42
C ASN A 39 7.79 -6.36 7.54
N ALA A 40 8.20 -5.09 7.45
CA ALA A 40 7.51 -4.09 6.64
C ALA A 40 7.89 -4.23 5.16
N ILE A 41 6.89 -4.47 4.30
CA ILE A 41 7.05 -4.45 2.84
C ILE A 41 6.24 -3.29 2.29
N SER A 42 6.91 -2.35 1.62
CA SER A 42 6.28 -1.20 0.98
C SER A 42 6.04 -1.49 -0.50
N ILE A 43 4.80 -1.27 -0.95
CA ILE A 43 4.43 -1.39 -2.36
C ILE A 43 4.20 0.02 -2.92
N CYS A 44 5.03 0.43 -3.88
CA CYS A 44 4.79 1.66 -4.63
C CYS A 44 3.89 1.36 -5.83
N TYR A 45 2.72 2.00 -5.89
CA TYR A 45 1.80 1.89 -7.01
C TYR A 45 2.28 2.77 -8.18
N ALA A 46 1.98 2.37 -9.42
CA ALA A 46 2.28 3.17 -10.61
C ALA A 46 1.43 4.46 -10.66
N LEU A 47 1.88 5.48 -11.41
CA LEU A 47 1.29 6.84 -11.49
C LEU A 47 -0.22 6.88 -11.83
N THR A 48 -0.79 5.80 -12.39
CA THR A 48 -2.23 5.64 -12.68
C THR A 48 -2.87 4.45 -11.97
N GLY A 49 -2.22 3.89 -10.95
CA GLY A 49 -2.67 2.74 -10.18
C GLY A 49 -3.44 3.17 -8.93
N ASP A 50 -4.67 2.69 -8.80
CA ASP A 50 -5.46 2.77 -7.57
C ASP A 50 -4.83 1.88 -6.47
N ALA A 51 -4.99 2.24 -5.19
CA ALA A 51 -4.52 1.49 -4.02
C ALA A 51 -5.14 0.08 -3.90
N HIS A 52 -6.05 -0.29 -4.80
CA HIS A 52 -6.65 -1.62 -4.94
C HIS A 52 -5.70 -2.67 -5.57
N ILE A 53 -4.58 -3.00 -4.89
CA ILE A 53 -3.77 -4.20 -5.24
C ILE A 53 -4.40 -5.49 -4.67
N ALA A 54 -5.45 -5.40 -3.85
CA ALA A 54 -6.22 -6.54 -3.38
C ALA A 54 -7.41 -6.84 -4.31
N GLY A 55 -7.14 -7.19 -5.57
CA GLY A 55 -8.12 -7.82 -6.46
C GLY A 55 -8.44 -9.26 -6.03
N TYR A 56 -9.01 -9.46 -4.85
CA TYR A 56 -9.70 -10.71 -4.53
C TYR A 56 -11.11 -10.64 -5.11
N HIS A 57 -11.28 -11.14 -6.33
CA HIS A 57 -12.60 -11.54 -6.81
C HIS A 57 -13.06 -12.75 -5.99
N GLU A 58 -14.06 -12.57 -5.13
CA GLU A 58 -14.88 -13.68 -4.62
C GLU A 58 -15.51 -14.38 -5.82
N GLY A 59 -14.92 -15.51 -6.23
CA GLY A 59 -15.39 -16.26 -7.40
C GLY A 59 -14.31 -16.96 -8.22
N ALA A 60 -13.02 -16.78 -7.93
CA ALA A 60 -11.96 -17.58 -8.55
C ALA A 60 -12.02 -19.04 -8.06
N LYS A 61 -12.92 -19.82 -8.66
CA LYS A 61 -13.00 -21.27 -8.49
C LYS A 61 -11.63 -21.87 -8.79
N LYS A 62 -11.03 -22.52 -7.81
CA LYS A 62 -9.94 -23.47 -8.07
C LYS A 62 -10.49 -24.59 -8.95
N LYS A 63 -10.03 -24.68 -10.20
CA LYS A 63 -10.05 -25.98 -10.89
C LYS A 63 -8.95 -26.82 -10.25
N GLN A 64 -9.34 -27.73 -9.37
CA GLN A 64 -8.62 -28.98 -9.23
C GLN A 64 -8.83 -29.72 -10.55
N ASP A 65 -7.75 -29.98 -11.28
CA ASP A 65 -7.75 -31.05 -12.25
C ASP A 65 -6.50 -31.88 -12.00
N GLY A 66 -6.73 -33.13 -11.62
CA GLY A 66 -5.69 -34.12 -11.40
C GLY A 66 -5.33 -34.79 -12.71
N GLY A 67 -4.08 -35.25 -12.83
CA GLY A 67 -3.69 -36.14 -13.91
C GLY A 67 -2.18 -36.21 -14.10
N MET A 68 -1.57 -37.27 -13.55
CA MET A 68 -0.62 -38.19 -14.21
C MET A 68 0.02 -37.60 -15.49
N ILE A 69 1.31 -37.27 -15.56
CA ILE A 69 2.53 -38.10 -15.43
C ILE A 69 3.75 -37.17 -15.28
#